data_AF-A0A932GUH6-F1
#
_entry.id   AF-A0A932GUH6-F1
#
_cell.length_a   1.000
_cell.length_b   1.000
_cell.length_c   1.000
_cell.angle_alpha   90.00
_cell.angle_beta   90.00
_cell.angle_gamma   90.00
#
_symmetry.space_group_name_H-M   'P 1'
#
loop_
_entity.id
_entity.type
_entity.pdbx_description
1 polymer ?
#
loop_
_entity_poly.entity_id
_entity_poly.type
_entity_poly.pdbx_seq_one_letter_code
_entity_poly.pdbx_strand_id
1 'polypeptide(L)'
;MLDESSLASLAAFLSQSLINENPYIDFATKKPIAVSAEDAAHGAQLYESVCLACHGTDGKLINFGSAEEPEYVGTIAVDNPWEFVHKVRYGQPNTTMPSALVTGWSLDDTIHLLVFPRKQGIK
;
A
#
# COMPACT_ATOMS: atom_id res chain seq x y z
N MET A 1 13.70 -25.70 -3.20
CA MET A 1 14.97 -24.95 -3.07
C MET A 1 14.98 -23.89 -4.15
N LEU A 2 15.36 -22.64 -3.84
CA LEU A 2 15.54 -21.60 -4.86
C LEU A 2 16.73 -21.96 -5.75
N ASP A 3 16.61 -21.73 -7.05
CA ASP A 3 17.76 -21.81 -7.97
C ASP A 3 18.68 -20.59 -7.82
N GLU A 4 19.85 -20.64 -8.43
CA GLU A 4 20.86 -19.57 -8.36
C GLU A 4 20.34 -18.23 -8.87
N SER A 5 19.53 -18.25 -9.94
CA SER A 5 18.98 -17.02 -10.53
C SER A 5 17.94 -16.36 -9.61
N SER A 6 17.13 -17.17 -8.95
CA SER A 6 16.13 -16.74 -7.98
C SER A 6 16.78 -16.20 -6.71
N LEU A 7 17.87 -16.84 -6.27
CA LEU A 7 18.67 -16.36 -5.14
C LEU A 7 19.33 -15.01 -5.45
N ALA A 8 19.90 -14.85 -6.65
CA ALA A 8 20.48 -13.58 -7.09
C ALA A 8 19.43 -12.47 -7.18
N SER A 9 18.24 -12.78 -7.70
CA SER A 9 17.12 -11.82 -7.79
C SER A 9 16.64 -11.38 -6.41
N LEU A 10 16.55 -12.32 -5.45
CA LEU A 10 16.23 -12.02 -4.06
C LEU A 10 17.30 -11.12 -3.42
N ALA A 11 18.58 -11.41 -3.62
CA ALA A 11 19.67 -10.60 -3.10
C ALA A 11 19.65 -9.17 -3.69
N ALA A 12 19.35 -9.03 -4.98
CA ALA A 12 19.19 -7.73 -5.62
C ALA A 12 18.00 -6.94 -5.02
N PHE A 13 16.85 -7.58 -4.85
CA PHE A 13 15.69 -6.95 -4.20
C PHE A 13 16.00 -6.46 -2.79
N LEU A 14 16.61 -7.32 -1.96
CA LEU A 14 16.95 -6.97 -0.58
C LEU A 14 17.97 -5.82 -0.49
N SER A 15 18.88 -5.71 -1.45
CA SER A 15 19.94 -4.68 -1.43
C SER A 15 19.55 -3.35 -2.07
N GLN A 16 18.61 -3.35 -3.03
CA GLN A 16 18.34 -2.18 -3.87
C GLN A 16 16.90 -1.69 -3.78
N SER A 17 15.96 -2.55 -3.42
CA SER A 17 14.53 -2.22 -3.46
C SER A 17 13.96 -1.89 -2.09
N LEU A 18 14.51 -2.45 -1.00
CA LEU A 18 14.01 -2.15 0.35
C LEU A 18 14.06 -0.65 0.63
N ILE A 19 12.98 -0.16 1.22
CA ILE A 19 12.84 1.23 1.66
C ILE A 19 12.83 1.26 3.19
N ASN A 20 13.15 2.41 3.75
CA ASN A 20 12.99 2.67 5.17
C ASN A 20 11.76 3.56 5.35
N GLU A 21 10.65 2.99 5.82
CA GLU A 21 9.39 3.72 6.03
C GLU A 21 9.33 4.47 7.36
N ASN A 22 10.29 4.26 8.28
CA ASN A 22 10.30 4.90 9.61
C ASN A 22 10.23 6.44 9.58
N PRO A 23 10.80 7.16 8.60
CA PRO A 23 10.63 8.61 8.50
C PRO A 23 9.20 9.04 8.13
N TYR A 24 8.39 8.13 7.57
CA TYR A 24 7.09 8.42 6.97
C TYR A 24 5.91 7.86 7.77
N ILE A 25 6.13 6.83 8.58
CA ILE A 25 5.09 6.17 9.38
C ILE A 25 5.52 6.18 10.84
N ASP A 26 4.70 6.77 11.70
CA ASP A 26 4.91 6.75 13.13
C ASP A 26 4.65 5.33 13.66
N PHE A 27 5.67 4.72 14.25
CA PHE A 27 5.63 3.32 14.68
C PHE A 27 4.58 3.06 15.76
N ALA A 28 4.39 4.00 16.69
CA ALA A 28 3.49 3.82 17.84
C ALA A 28 2.02 3.95 17.43
N THR A 29 1.72 4.90 16.55
CA THR A 29 0.34 5.24 16.15
C THR A 29 -0.06 4.64 14.81
N LYS A 30 0.91 4.09 14.07
CA LYS A 30 0.73 3.56 12.71
C LYS A 30 0.19 4.60 11.73
N LYS A 31 0.40 5.89 11.98
CA LYS A 31 -0.11 6.99 11.15
C LYS A 31 0.99 7.56 10.26
N PRO A 32 0.67 8.03 9.05
CA PRO A 32 1.60 8.82 8.25
C PRO A 32 2.06 10.08 9.01
N ILE A 33 3.36 10.37 8.93
CA ILE A 33 4.00 11.56 9.51
C ILE A 33 3.96 12.69 8.48
N ALA A 34 3.70 13.92 8.94
CA ALA A 34 3.83 15.15 8.15
C ALA A 34 3.02 15.19 6.83
N VAL A 35 1.91 14.44 6.72
CA VAL A 35 1.00 14.52 5.57
C VAL A 35 0.05 15.70 5.73
N SER A 36 0.10 16.65 4.78
CA SER A 36 -0.79 17.82 4.71
C SER A 36 -2.19 17.47 4.16
N ALA A 37 -3.08 18.47 4.09
CA ALA A 37 -4.39 18.30 3.48
C ALA A 37 -4.28 18.13 1.96
N GLU A 38 -3.33 18.83 1.35
CA GLU A 38 -2.99 18.79 -0.07
C GLU A 38 -2.45 17.40 -0.45
N ASP A 39 -1.52 16.86 0.34
CA ASP A 39 -0.99 15.50 0.17
C ASP A 39 -2.11 14.45 0.28
N ALA A 40 -3.02 14.62 1.24
CA ALA A 40 -4.17 13.74 1.39
C ALA A 40 -5.14 13.82 0.20
N ALA A 41 -5.30 15.00 -0.41
CA ALA A 41 -6.11 15.18 -1.62
C ALA A 41 -5.44 14.52 -2.84
N HIS A 42 -4.12 14.66 -2.96
CA HIS A 42 -3.33 13.97 -3.99
C HIS A 42 -3.44 12.45 -3.85
N GLY A 43 -3.32 11.91 -2.64
CA GLY A 43 -3.55 10.50 -2.36
C GLY A 43 -4.93 10.00 -2.78
N ALA A 44 -5.98 10.82 -2.62
CA ALA A 44 -7.32 10.49 -3.11
C ALA A 44 -7.38 10.41 -4.65
N GLN A 45 -6.74 11.36 -5.34
CA GLN A 45 -6.67 11.35 -6.81
C GLN A 45 -5.93 10.12 -7.34
N LEU A 46 -4.82 9.74 -6.70
CA LEU A 46 -4.10 8.51 -7.02
C LEU A 46 -5.00 7.28 -6.84
N TYR A 47 -5.73 7.20 -5.72
CA TYR A 47 -6.66 6.10 -5.45
C TYR A 47 -7.75 6.00 -6.54
N GLU A 48 -8.37 7.13 -6.90
CA GLU A 48 -9.40 7.21 -7.93
C GLU A 48 -8.87 6.77 -9.30
N SER A 49 -7.61 7.10 -9.62
CA SER A 49 -7.03 6.79 -10.93
C SER A 49 -6.71 5.31 -11.17
N VAL A 50 -6.32 4.56 -10.13
CA VAL A 50 -5.83 3.17 -10.28
C VAL A 50 -6.53 2.18 -9.36
N CYS A 51 -6.71 2.53 -8.09
CA CYS A 51 -7.15 1.59 -7.05
C CYS A 51 -8.67 1.36 -7.07
N LEU A 52 -9.43 2.40 -7.38
CA LEU A 52 -10.90 2.42 -7.33
C LEU A 52 -11.54 1.34 -8.21
N ALA A 53 -10.94 1.05 -9.37
CA ALA A 53 -11.47 0.07 -10.31
C ALA A 53 -11.61 -1.35 -9.72
N CYS A 54 -10.76 -1.70 -8.75
CA CYS A 54 -10.77 -3.02 -8.10
C CYS A 54 -11.20 -2.96 -6.64
N HIS A 55 -10.86 -1.90 -5.90
CA HIS A 55 -11.17 -1.81 -4.48
C HIS A 55 -12.50 -1.09 -4.19
N GLY A 56 -13.08 -0.41 -5.18
CA GLY A 56 -14.33 0.35 -5.02
C GLY A 56 -14.12 1.72 -4.37
N THR A 57 -15.16 2.55 -4.37
CA THR A 57 -15.11 3.90 -3.81
C THR A 57 -14.84 3.91 -2.31
N ASP A 58 -15.31 2.88 -1.59
CA ASP A 58 -15.14 2.71 -0.14
C ASP A 58 -14.02 1.72 0.25
N GLY A 59 -13.35 1.14 -0.74
CA GLY A 59 -12.28 0.16 -0.50
C GLY A 59 -12.77 -1.25 -0.13
N LYS A 60 -14.07 -1.53 -0.19
CA LYS A 60 -14.65 -2.78 0.33
C LYS A 60 -15.05 -3.80 -0.72
N LEU A 61 -14.73 -3.55 -2.00
CA LEU A 61 -15.15 -4.43 -3.10
C LEU A 61 -14.47 -5.81 -3.07
N ILE A 62 -13.25 -5.88 -2.53
CA ILE A 62 -12.51 -7.14 -2.36
C ILE A 62 -12.27 -7.34 -0.87
N ASN A 63 -12.89 -8.39 -0.32
CA ASN A 63 -12.60 -8.87 1.03
C ASN A 63 -11.42 -9.85 0.97
N PHE A 64 -10.30 -9.51 1.61
CA PHE A 64 -9.11 -10.35 1.71
C PHE A 64 -9.19 -11.38 2.84
N GLY A 65 -10.13 -11.19 3.77
CA GLY A 65 -10.40 -12.09 4.89
C GLY A 65 -11.60 -13.00 4.63
N SER A 66 -12.41 -13.23 5.66
CA SER A 66 -13.64 -14.02 5.59
C SER A 66 -14.89 -13.15 5.76
N ALA A 67 -16.07 -13.75 5.64
CA ALA A 67 -17.32 -13.04 5.93
C ALA A 67 -17.43 -12.67 7.42
N GLU A 68 -16.85 -13.49 8.30
CA GLU A 68 -16.86 -13.33 9.75
C GLU A 68 -15.78 -12.34 10.23
N GLU A 69 -14.62 -12.34 9.57
CA GLU A 69 -13.47 -11.47 9.85
C GLU A 69 -13.04 -10.78 8.55
N PRO A 70 -13.75 -9.73 8.13
CA PRO A 70 -13.49 -9.08 6.86
C PRO A 70 -12.21 -8.24 6.92
N GLU A 71 -11.43 -8.29 5.85
CA GLU A 71 -10.22 -7.49 5.67
C GLU A 71 -10.29 -6.75 4.33
N TYR A 72 -10.03 -5.45 4.37
CA TYR A 72 -10.10 -4.55 3.22
C TYR A 72 -8.86 -3.67 3.12
N VAL A 73 -8.71 -2.95 2.01
CA VAL A 73 -7.57 -2.04 1.80
C VAL A 73 -7.42 -1.02 2.94
N GLY A 74 -8.54 -0.53 3.50
CA GLY A 74 -8.51 0.37 4.65
C GLY A 74 -8.12 -0.30 5.97
N THR A 75 -8.42 -1.59 6.17
CA THR A 75 -8.10 -2.31 7.42
C THR A 75 -6.58 -2.46 7.49
N ILE A 76 -5.98 -2.95 6.41
CA ILE A 76 -4.53 -3.07 6.25
C ILE A 76 -3.88 -1.68 6.38
N ALA A 77 -4.43 -0.64 5.75
CA ALA A 77 -3.88 0.71 5.86
C ALA A 77 -3.86 1.23 7.31
N VAL A 78 -4.78 0.80 8.19
CA VAL A 78 -4.82 1.18 9.61
C VAL A 78 -3.97 0.26 10.47
N ASP A 79 -4.14 -1.05 10.32
CA ASP A 79 -3.57 -2.06 11.21
C ASP A 79 -2.13 -2.42 10.87
N ASN A 80 -1.76 -2.36 9.59
CA ASN A 80 -0.43 -2.65 9.09
C ASN A 80 -0.04 -1.72 7.92
N PRO A 81 0.23 -0.43 8.17
CA PRO A 81 0.53 0.53 7.12
C PRO A 81 1.81 0.18 6.33
N TRP A 82 2.76 -0.55 6.92
CA TRP A 82 3.95 -1.05 6.22
C TRP A 82 3.60 -2.07 5.15
N GLU A 83 2.69 -3.00 5.46
CA GLU A 83 2.19 -3.95 4.47
C GLU A 83 1.43 -3.24 3.35
N PHE A 84 0.60 -2.24 3.69
CA PHE A 84 -0.06 -1.42 2.69
C PHE A 84 0.97 -0.79 1.74
N VAL A 85 1.99 -0.11 2.28
CA VAL A 85 3.04 0.53 1.47
C VAL A 85 3.77 -0.49 0.61
N HIS A 86 4.11 -1.65 1.18
CA HIS A 86 4.80 -2.71 0.46
C HIS A 86 3.96 -3.23 -0.71
N LYS A 87 2.69 -3.56 -0.48
CA LYS A 87 1.79 -4.08 -1.51
C LYS A 87 1.49 -3.05 -2.60
N VAL A 88 1.31 -1.78 -2.24
CA VAL A 88 1.15 -0.72 -3.26
C VAL A 88 2.44 -0.55 -4.06
N ARG A 89 3.59 -0.56 -3.38
CA ARG A 89 4.89 -0.32 -4.03
C ARG A 89 5.27 -1.45 -4.98
N TYR A 90 5.08 -2.71 -4.59
CA TYR A 90 5.53 -3.89 -5.35
C TYR A 90 4.41 -4.67 -6.04
N GLY A 91 3.15 -4.29 -5.84
CA GLY A 91 1.98 -5.03 -6.30
C GLY A 91 1.67 -6.23 -5.40
N GLN A 92 0.59 -6.95 -5.75
CA GLN A 92 0.19 -8.17 -5.04
C GLN A 92 0.45 -9.40 -5.95
N PRO A 93 1.32 -10.34 -5.52
CA PRO A 93 1.65 -11.53 -6.31
C PRO A 93 0.42 -12.33 -6.74
N ASN A 94 0.49 -12.91 -7.95
CA ASN A 94 -0.59 -13.73 -8.54
C ASN A 94 -1.93 -12.99 -8.70
N THR A 95 -1.90 -11.66 -8.83
CA THR A 95 -3.07 -10.82 -9.13
C THR A 95 -2.74 -9.82 -10.24
N THR A 96 -3.74 -9.05 -10.70
CA THR A 96 -3.54 -7.91 -11.61
C THR A 96 -3.26 -6.61 -10.87
N MET A 97 -3.12 -6.60 -9.54
CA MET A 97 -2.83 -5.40 -8.77
C MET A 97 -1.46 -4.84 -9.18
N PRO A 98 -1.39 -3.63 -9.76
CA PRO A 98 -0.16 -3.10 -10.31
C PRO A 98 0.81 -2.68 -9.19
N SER A 99 2.09 -2.55 -9.56
CA SER A 99 3.14 -1.98 -8.71
C SER A 99 3.28 -0.48 -8.97
N ALA A 100 3.44 0.30 -7.91
CA ALA A 100 3.73 1.74 -7.99
C ALA A 100 5.06 2.03 -8.73
N LEU A 101 6.00 1.08 -8.75
CA LEU A 101 7.24 1.20 -9.55
C LEU A 101 6.96 1.17 -11.05
N VAL A 102 5.95 0.40 -11.48
CA VAL A 102 5.54 0.32 -12.89
C VAL A 102 4.77 1.57 -13.29
N THR A 103 3.99 2.16 -12.38
CA THR A 103 3.28 3.44 -12.62
C THR A 103 4.19 4.67 -12.51
N GLY A 104 5.43 4.51 -12.03
CA GLY A 104 6.39 5.59 -11.84
C GLY A 104 6.11 6.46 -10.61
N TRP A 105 5.28 5.98 -9.67
CA TRP A 105 4.95 6.72 -8.45
C TRP A 105 6.12 6.72 -7.45
N SER A 106 6.28 7.86 -6.79
CA SER A 106 7.28 8.05 -5.75
C SER A 106 6.91 7.31 -4.46
N LEU A 107 7.84 7.29 -3.50
CA LEU A 107 7.51 6.81 -2.15
C LEU A 107 6.46 7.72 -1.51
N ASP A 108 6.60 9.04 -1.64
CA ASP A 108 5.66 10.01 -1.09
C ASP A 108 4.24 9.79 -1.63
N ASP A 109 4.08 9.52 -2.93
CA ASP A 109 2.79 9.16 -3.54
C ASP A 109 2.14 7.94 -2.84
N THR A 110 2.96 6.94 -2.49
CA THR A 110 2.50 5.75 -1.77
C THR A 110 2.10 6.06 -0.32
N ILE A 111 2.81 7.00 0.33
CA ILE A 111 2.49 7.48 1.68
C ILE A 111 1.22 8.35 1.66
N HIS A 112 1.01 9.16 0.63
CA HIS A 112 -0.19 9.98 0.45
C HIS A 112 -1.43 9.09 0.26
N LEU A 113 -1.31 8.03 -0.53
CA LEU A 113 -2.36 7.00 -0.70
C LEU A 113 -2.80 6.39 0.63
N LEU A 114 -1.88 6.23 1.58
CA LEU A 114 -2.16 5.66 2.91
C LEU A 114 -3.26 6.43 3.65
N VAL A 115 -3.50 7.70 3.33
CA VAL A 115 -4.48 8.55 4.01
C VAL A 115 -5.91 8.27 3.57
N PHE A 116 -6.14 7.98 2.29
CA PHE A 116 -7.48 7.89 1.72
C PHE A 116 -8.27 6.67 2.23
N PRO A 117 -7.75 5.42 2.15
CA PRO A 117 -8.45 4.24 2.66
C PRO A 117 -8.78 4.30 4.15
N ARG A 118 -8.00 5.05 4.94
CA ARG A 118 -8.21 5.22 6.38
C ARG A 118 -9.42 6.10 6.71
N LYS A 119 -9.80 7.03 5.82
CA LYS A 119 -10.96 7.92 6.00
C LYS A 119 -12.29 7.22 5.76
N GLN A 120 -12.29 6.08 5.08
CA GLN A 120 -13.49 5.32 4.67
C GLN A 120 -14.14 4.51 5.81
N GLY A 121 -13.82 4.81 7.08
CA GLY A 121 -14.54 4.29 8.24
C GLY A 121 -14.50 2.77 8.33
N ILE A 122 -13.37 2.26 8.77
CA ILE A 122 -13.25 0.86 9.14
C ILE A 122 -13.24 0.80 10.66
N LYS A 123 -14.41 0.43 11.19
CA LYS A 123 -14.56 -0.22 12.49
C LYS A 123 -14.74 -1.70 12.23
#